data_AF-A0A7C4RTC7-F1
#
_entry.id   AF-A0A7C4RTC7-F1
#
_cell.length_a   1.000
_cell.length_b   1.000
_cell.length_c   1.000
_cell.angle_alpha   90.00
_cell.angle_beta   90.00
_cell.angle_gamma   90.00
#
_symmetry.space_group_name_H-M   'P 1'
#
loop_
_entity.id
_entity.type
_entity.pdbx_description
1 polymer ?
#
loop_
_entity_poly.entity_id
_entity_poly.type
_entity_poly.pdbx_seq_one_letter_code
_entity_poly.pdbx_strand_id
1 'polypeptide(L)'
;MVERIEKGISGYAAVQIDRPLLFEIAQYCLDVGVDGHRGDIIILKAAKALAAFEGRTQVSRQDIAKAAELALPHRIRRQPLQEIVTDVEGFRRRNRQMQ
;
A
#
# COMPACT_ATOMS: atom_id res chain seq x y z
N MET A 1 9.82 20.54 8.23
CA MET A 1 8.98 19.77 7.28
C MET A 1 9.64 19.69 5.90
N VAL A 2 10.03 20.81 5.29
CA VAL A 2 10.74 20.85 3.99
C VAL A 2 11.97 19.94 3.96
N GLU A 3 12.84 20.05 4.98
CA GLU A 3 14.05 19.22 5.10
C GLU A 3 13.77 17.70 5.05
N ARG A 4 12.65 17.24 5.64
CA ARG A 4 12.26 15.82 5.60
C ARG A 4 11.87 15.38 4.19
N ILE A 5 11.17 16.24 3.45
CA ILE A 5 10.76 15.97 2.07
C ILE A 5 11.99 15.89 1.18
N GLU A 6 12.92 16.85 1.29
CA GLU A 6 14.16 16.89 0.50
C GLU A 6 15.03 15.66 0.75
N LYS A 7 15.20 15.27 2.02
CA LYS A 7 15.89 14.02 2.40
C LYS A 7 15.17 12.79 1.85
N GLY A 8 13.85 12.74 1.94
CA GLY A 8 13.05 11.64 1.41
C GLY A 8 13.16 11.47 -0.10
N ILE A 9 13.10 12.57 -0.86
CA ILE A 9 13.29 12.56 -2.32
C ILE A 9 14.68 12.03 -2.68
N SER A 10 15.71 12.54 -2.00
CA SER A 10 17.11 12.16 -2.26
C SER A 10 17.39 10.69 -1.89
N GLY A 11 16.78 10.20 -0.80
CA GLY A 11 16.96 8.84 -0.30
C GLY A 11 16.11 7.77 -1.00
N TYR A 12 15.07 8.15 -1.74
CA TYR A 12 14.09 7.21 -2.32
C TYR A 12 14.71 6.11 -3.19
N ALA A 13 15.73 6.46 -3.99
CA ALA A 13 16.40 5.51 -4.88
C ALA A 13 17.14 4.39 -4.12
N ALA A 14 17.63 4.69 -2.91
CA ALA A 14 18.37 3.76 -2.07
C ALA A 14 17.46 2.78 -1.30
N VAL A 15 16.16 3.08 -1.17
CA VAL A 15 15.23 2.23 -0.40
C VAL A 15 15.06 0.87 -1.07
N GLN A 16 15.26 -0.22 -0.32
CA GLN A 16 14.98 -1.58 -0.78
C GLN A 16 13.73 -2.16 -0.12
N ILE A 17 13.21 -3.21 -0.76
CA ILE A 17 12.09 -4.00 -0.26
C ILE A 17 12.46 -5.48 -0.39
N ASP A 18 12.22 -6.22 0.68
CA ASP A 18 12.49 -7.65 0.69
C ASP A 18 11.41 -8.40 -0.09
N ARG A 19 11.79 -9.47 -0.77
CA ARG A 19 10.89 -10.28 -1.60
C ARG A 19 9.61 -10.74 -0.88
N PRO A 20 9.63 -11.17 0.41
CA PRO A 20 8.41 -11.52 1.15
C PRO A 20 7.38 -10.39 1.23
N LEU A 21 7.84 -9.14 1.28
CA LEU A 21 6.95 -7.97 1.34
C LEU A 21 6.26 -7.69 0.00
N LEU A 22 6.86 -8.09 -1.13
CA LEU A 22 6.20 -8.00 -2.43
C LEU A 22 4.98 -8.95 -2.50
N PHE A 23 5.07 -10.14 -1.91
CA PHE A 23 3.92 -11.04 -1.81
C PHE A 23 2.83 -10.47 -0.90
N GLU A 24 3.21 -9.76 0.16
CA GLU A 24 2.24 -9.08 1.02
C GLU A 24 1.48 -7.98 0.27
N ILE A 25 2.17 -7.19 -0.58
CA ILE A 25 1.53 -6.19 -1.45
C ILE A 25 0.53 -6.86 -2.40
N ALA A 26 0.92 -7.95 -3.05
CA ALA A 26 0.02 -8.71 -3.92
C ALA A 26 -1.20 -9.22 -3.16
N GLN A 27 -1.02 -9.72 -1.93
CA GLN A 27 -2.10 -10.19 -1.09
C GLN A 27 -3.08 -9.06 -0.73
N TYR A 28 -2.60 -7.83 -0.48
CA TYR A 28 -3.48 -6.67 -0.26
C TYR A 28 -4.42 -6.42 -1.44
N CYS A 29 -3.90 -6.43 -2.67
CA CYS A 29 -4.70 -6.20 -3.87
C CYS A 29 -5.70 -7.34 -4.13
N LEU A 30 -5.25 -8.59 -3.95
CA LEU A 30 -6.09 -9.79 -4.11
C LEU A 30 -7.24 -9.83 -3.10
N ASP A 31 -6.94 -9.55 -1.82
CA ASP A 31 -7.94 -9.62 -0.75
C ASP A 31 -9.09 -8.62 -0.95
N VAL A 32 -8.87 -7.54 -1.70
CA VAL A 32 -9.89 -6.53 -1.98
C VAL A 32 -10.47 -6.58 -3.40
N GLY A 33 -10.07 -7.58 -4.20
CA GLY A 33 -10.58 -7.78 -5.56
C GLY A 33 -10.18 -6.69 -6.56
N VAL A 34 -9.01 -6.08 -6.39
CA VAL A 34 -8.49 -5.09 -7.34
C VAL A 34 -7.92 -5.79 -8.57
N ASP A 35 -8.32 -5.31 -9.75
CA ASP A 35 -7.86 -5.84 -11.02
C ASP A 35 -6.56 -5.15 -11.51
N GLY A 36 -5.69 -5.97 -12.10
CA GLY A 36 -4.40 -5.61 -12.68
C GLY A 36 -3.32 -5.12 -11.70
N HIS A 37 -2.08 -5.02 -12.20
CA HIS A 37 -0.89 -4.73 -11.38
C HIS A 37 -0.71 -3.28 -10.93
N ARG A 38 -1.62 -2.37 -11.33
CA ARG A 38 -1.49 -0.96 -10.97
C ARG A 38 -1.62 -0.75 -9.46
N GLY A 39 -2.41 -1.56 -8.76
CA GLY A 39 -2.51 -1.50 -7.30
C GLY A 39 -1.16 -1.81 -6.65
N ASP A 40 -0.55 -2.92 -7.07
CA ASP A 40 0.73 -3.39 -6.53
C ASP A 40 1.86 -2.37 -6.71
N ILE A 41 1.98 -1.82 -7.92
CA ILE A 41 3.03 -0.86 -8.27
C ILE A 41 2.88 0.43 -7.45
N ILE A 42 1.66 0.91 -7.25
CA ILE A 42 1.41 2.15 -6.49
C ILE A 42 1.67 1.93 -5.00
N ILE A 43 1.24 0.80 -4.43
CA ILE A 43 1.55 0.46 -3.03
C ILE A 43 3.06 0.37 -2.83
N LEU A 44 3.78 -0.31 -3.73
CA LEU A 44 5.24 -0.42 -3.66
C LEU A 44 5.91 0.96 -3.66
N LYS A 45 5.57 1.83 -4.61
CA LYS A 45 6.17 3.17 -4.71
C LYS A 45 5.84 4.02 -3.49
N ALA A 46 4.60 3.99 -3.01
CA ALA A 46 4.18 4.72 -1.83
C ALA A 46 4.88 4.19 -0.56
N ALA A 47 5.00 2.88 -0.38
CA ALA A 47 5.70 2.28 0.76
C ALA A 47 7.19 2.65 0.78
N LYS A 48 7.86 2.65 -0.40
CA LYS A 48 9.24 3.15 -0.53
C LYS A 48 9.35 4.65 -0.18
N ALA A 49 8.38 5.45 -0.61
CA ALA A 49 8.36 6.88 -0.31
C ALA A 49 8.15 7.15 1.19
N LEU A 50 7.27 6.40 1.85
CA LEU A 50 7.07 6.46 3.30
C LEU A 50 8.35 6.09 4.05
N ALA A 51 9.02 5.00 3.66
CA ALA A 51 10.29 4.62 4.26
C ALA A 51 11.37 5.71 4.10
N ALA A 52 11.53 6.26 2.90
CA ALA A 52 12.48 7.34 2.63
C ALA A 52 12.16 8.62 3.40
N PHE A 53 10.88 8.99 3.48
CA PHE A 53 10.40 10.17 4.20
C PHE A 53 10.66 10.09 5.71
N GLU A 54 10.69 8.87 6.25
CA GLU A 54 11.09 8.57 7.64
C GLU A 54 12.60 8.32 7.79
N GLY A 55 13.41 8.57 6.74
CA GLY A 55 14.86 8.42 6.77
C GLY A 55 15.36 6.98 6.81
N ARG A 56 14.51 5.99 6.50
CA ARG A 56 14.87 4.57 6.44
C ARG A 56 15.24 4.15 5.02
N THR A 57 16.05 3.11 4.93
CA THR A 57 16.45 2.48 3.66
C THR A 57 15.75 1.15 3.39
N GLN A 58 14.96 0.64 4.33
CA GLN A 58 14.19 -0.59 4.17
C GLN A 58 12.68 -0.32 4.37
N VAL A 59 11.89 -0.87 3.46
CA VAL A 59 10.42 -0.90 3.60
C VAL A 59 10.02 -1.82 4.75
N SER A 60 9.06 -1.39 5.56
CA SER A 60 8.43 -2.18 6.62
C SER A 60 7.00 -2.58 6.25
N ARG A 61 6.42 -3.53 6.97
CA ARG A 61 5.00 -3.89 6.82
C ARG A 61 4.06 -2.72 7.09
N GLN A 62 4.44 -1.82 8.01
CA GLN A 62 3.64 -0.65 8.35
C GLN A 62 3.56 0.34 7.18
N ASP A 63 4.64 0.49 6.41
CA ASP A 63 4.64 1.31 5.20
C ASP A 63 3.68 0.74 4.14
N ILE A 64 3.67 -0.58 3.98
CA ILE A 64 2.78 -1.28 3.05
C ILE A 64 1.33 -1.12 3.47
N ALA A 65 1.01 -1.35 4.74
CA ALA A 65 -0.33 -1.18 5.27
C ALA A 65 -0.83 0.25 5.05
N LYS A 66 0.01 1.25 5.35
CA LYS A 66 -0.36 2.66 5.14
C LYS A 66 -0.52 3.02 3.67
N ALA A 67 0.38 2.52 2.81
CA ALA A 67 0.29 2.71 1.38
C ALA A 67 -0.99 2.07 0.80
N ALA A 68 -1.36 0.87 1.25
CA ALA A 68 -2.58 0.17 0.83
C ALA A 68 -3.84 0.93 1.26
N GLU A 69 -3.88 1.45 2.49
CA GLU A 69 -4.97 2.29 3.01
C GLU A 69 -5.23 3.51 2.12
N LEU A 70 -4.17 4.11 1.58
CA LEU A 70 -4.29 5.27 0.68
C LEU A 70 -4.60 4.87 -0.77
N ALA A 71 -4.01 3.77 -1.25
CA ALA A 71 -4.02 3.41 -2.66
C ALA A 71 -5.23 2.56 -3.10
N LEU A 72 -5.84 1.79 -2.21
CA LEU A 72 -6.88 0.81 -2.58
C LEU A 72 -8.34 1.29 -2.53
N PRO A 73 -8.78 2.20 -1.63
CA PRO A 73 -10.21 2.58 -1.48
C PRO A 73 -10.95 2.93 -2.77
N HIS A 74 -10.26 3.64 -3.67
CA HIS A 74 -10.78 4.12 -4.94
C HIS A 74 -10.59 3.13 -6.10
N ARG A 75 -9.87 2.02 -5.85
CA ARG A 75 -9.63 0.95 -6.83
C ARG A 75 -10.55 -0.24 -6.62
N ILE A 76 -11.11 -0.38 -5.42
CA ILE A 76 -12.09 -1.43 -5.11
C ILE A 76 -13.35 -1.17 -5.95
N ARG A 77 -13.68 -2.14 -6.81
CA ARG A 77 -14.87 -2.08 -7.65
C ARG A 77 -16.10 -2.19 -6.76
N ARG A 78 -17.05 -1.29 -6.98
CA ARG A 78 -18.30 -1.21 -6.21
C ARG A 78 -19.45 -1.67 -7.08
N GLN A 79 -20.38 -2.39 -6.49
CA GLN A 79 -21.68 -2.66 -7.10
C GLN A 79 -22.64 -1.48 -6.83
N PRO A 80 -23.72 -1.34 -7.61
CA PRO A 80 -24.78 -0.36 -7.30
C PRO A 80 -25.25 -0.52 -5.85
N LEU A 81 -25.44 0.59 -5.14
CA LEU A 81 -25.88 0.66 -3.74
C LEU A 81 -24.88 0.17 -2.67
N GLN A 82 -23.67 -0.22 -3.06
CA GLN A 82 -22.62 -0.60 -2.10
C GLN A 82 -21.91 0.63 -1.53
N GLU A 83 -21.68 0.65 -0.22
CA GLU A 83 -20.96 1.74 0.45
C GLU A 83 -19.51 1.88 -0.03
N ILE A 84 -18.99 3.11 0.11
CA ILE A 84 -17.61 3.46 -0.20
C ILE A 84 -16.70 2.76 0.81
N VAL A 85 -15.83 1.86 0.31
CA VAL A 85 -14.76 1.32 1.16
C VAL A 85 -13.79 2.44 1.50
N THR A 86 -13.72 2.80 2.78
CA THR A 86 -12.77 3.78 3.34
C THR A 86 -11.75 3.10 4.25
N ASP A 87 -12.16 2.04 4.96
CA ASP A 87 -11.29 1.17 5.76
C ASP A 87 -10.90 -0.09 4.98
N VAL A 88 -9.70 -0.07 4.40
CA VAL A 88 -9.14 -1.20 3.65
C VAL A 88 -8.86 -2.39 4.56
N GLU A 89 -8.34 -2.17 5.77
CA GLU A 89 -7.99 -3.25 6.70
C GLU A 89 -9.25 -3.96 7.22
N GLY A 90 -10.30 -3.22 7.52
CA GLY A 90 -11.61 -3.79 7.86
C GLY A 90 -12.19 -4.60 6.70
N PHE A 91 -12.16 -4.06 5.48
CA PHE A 91 -12.65 -4.77 4.29
C PHE A 91 -11.86 -6.07 4.03
N ARG A 92 -10.53 -6.00 4.13
CA ARG A 92 -9.61 -7.13 4.00
C ARG A 92 -9.86 -8.22 5.04
N ARG A 93 -10.11 -7.83 6.29
CA ARG A 93 -10.45 -8.77 7.39
C ARG A 93 -11.78 -9.46 7.13
N ARG A 94 -12.81 -8.73 6.70
CA ARG A 94 -14.12 -9.32 6.34
C ARG A 94 -13.98 -10.33 5.21
N ASN A 95 -13.28 -9.98 4.13
CA ASN A 95 -13.13 -10.89 2.98
C ASN A 95 -12.38 -12.17 3.35
N ARG A 96 -11.38 -12.11 4.23
CA ARG A 96 -10.66 -13.30 4.71
C ARG A 96 -11.48 -14.21 5.63
N GLN A 97 -12.54 -13.70 6.26
CA GLN A 97 -13.46 -14.52 7.05
C GLN A 97 -14.50 -15.26 6.20
N MET A 98 -14.68 -14.84 4.94
CA MET A 98 -15.67 -15.41 4.01
C MET A 98 -15.07 -16.46 3.06
N GLN A 99 -13.75 -16.69 3.11
CA GLN A 99 -13.02 -17.71 2.36
C GLN A 99 -12.71 -18.91 3.25
#